data_AF-A0A7L5Y0A8-F1
#
_entry.id   AF-A0A7L5Y0A8-F1
#
_cell.length_a   1.000
_cell.length_b   1.000
_cell.length_c   1.000
_cell.angle_alpha   90.00
_cell.angle_beta   90.00
_cell.angle_gamma   90.00
#
_symmetry.space_group_name_H-M   'P 1'
#
loop_
_entity.id
_entity.type
_entity.pdbx_description
1 polymer ?
#
loop_
_entity_poly.entity_id
_entity_poly.type
_entity_poly.pdbx_seq_one_letter_code
_entity_poly.pdbx_strand_id
1 'polypeptide(L)'
;MEAASAPSRRAGRKARPPARPPDGHSRRRREAAQDRAGRDGRASDARVWGEAIPRRGADLHGYFAPREGSLTIAYGVYQIESLAASEAIRARTREDAAGRRNCEFARKKRLILKENRMFLKSVSAPGLPPRTAP
;
A
#
# COMPACT_ATOMS: atom_id res chain seq x y z
N MET A 1 64.48 -7.07 -54.11
CA MET A 1 63.24 -7.86 -54.27
C MET A 1 63.13 -8.78 -53.07
N GLU A 2 61.98 -9.05 -52.46
CA GLU A 2 60.70 -8.37 -52.34
C GLU A 2 59.98 -9.19 -51.25
N ALA A 3 59.20 -8.52 -50.41
CA ALA A 3 58.49 -9.09 -49.28
C ALA A 3 57.38 -10.07 -49.72
N ALA A 4 57.00 -10.99 -48.82
CA ALA A 4 55.61 -11.43 -48.74
C ALA A 4 55.29 -12.01 -47.35
N SER A 5 54.78 -11.13 -46.47
CA SER A 5 54.03 -11.48 -45.27
C SER A 5 52.77 -12.26 -45.62
N ALA A 6 52.49 -13.36 -44.92
CA ALA A 6 51.23 -14.09 -45.00
C ALA A 6 50.10 -13.35 -44.25
N PRO A 7 48.83 -13.41 -44.73
CA PRO A 7 47.74 -12.60 -44.20
C PRO A 7 47.02 -13.24 -43.00
N SER A 8 46.77 -12.42 -41.98
CA SER A 8 45.95 -12.73 -40.81
C SER A 8 44.46 -12.84 -41.18
N ARG A 9 43.86 -14.02 -40.97
CA ARG A 9 42.40 -14.21 -41.06
C ARG A 9 41.73 -13.70 -39.79
N ARG A 10 41.33 -12.42 -39.79
CA ARG A 10 40.46 -11.87 -38.74
C ARG A 10 39.00 -12.23 -39.04
N ALA A 11 38.50 -13.27 -38.37
CA ALA A 11 37.09 -13.66 -38.42
C ALA A 11 36.20 -12.48 -37.98
N GLY A 12 35.25 -12.10 -38.84
CA GLY A 12 34.31 -11.03 -38.59
C GLY A 12 33.39 -11.34 -37.41
N ARG A 13 33.58 -10.64 -36.28
CA ARG A 13 32.57 -10.56 -35.23
C ARG A 13 31.34 -9.86 -35.80
N LYS A 14 30.26 -10.60 -36.08
CA LYS A 14 28.95 -10.00 -36.37
C LYS A 14 28.55 -9.14 -35.18
N ALA A 15 28.26 -7.86 -35.45
CA ALA A 15 27.78 -6.94 -34.44
C ALA A 15 26.48 -7.47 -33.82
N ARG A 16 26.42 -7.50 -32.49
CA ARG A 16 25.19 -7.83 -31.75
C ARG A 16 24.15 -6.73 -32.07
N PRO A 17 22.91 -7.07 -32.45
CA PRO A 17 21.90 -6.06 -32.73
C PRO A 17 21.67 -5.19 -31.48
N PRO A 18 21.35 -3.89 -31.66
CA PRO A 18 21.11 -3.00 -30.54
C PRO A 18 19.96 -3.53 -29.69
N ALA A 19 20.09 -3.42 -28.37
CA ALA A 19 19.01 -3.78 -27.46
C ALA A 19 17.76 -2.99 -27.83
N ARG A 20 16.64 -3.70 -28.05
CA ARG A 20 15.34 -3.08 -28.31
C ARG A 20 15.01 -2.17 -27.11
N PRO A 21 14.66 -0.89 -27.32
CA PRO A 21 14.29 -0.02 -26.21
C PRO A 21 13.12 -0.64 -25.44
N PRO A 22 13.06 -0.47 -24.10
CA PRO A 22 11.97 -1.04 -23.32
C PRO A 22 10.64 -0.47 -23.84
N ASP A 23 9.74 -1.37 -24.22
CA ASP A 23 8.40 -1.03 -24.70
C ASP A 23 7.65 -0.23 -23.62
N GLY A 24 7.41 1.05 -23.90
CA GLY A 24 6.69 1.95 -23.00
C GLY A 24 5.26 1.51 -22.68
N HIS A 25 4.61 0.74 -23.57
CA HIS A 25 3.29 0.17 -23.31
C HIS A 25 3.36 -0.97 -22.30
N SER A 26 4.37 -1.85 -22.39
CA SER A 26 4.59 -2.91 -21.39
C SER A 26 4.86 -2.34 -20.00
N ARG A 27 5.60 -1.23 -19.89
CA ARG A 27 5.87 -0.56 -18.61
C ARG A 27 4.61 0.05 -18.01
N ARG A 28 3.85 0.81 -18.80
CA ARG A 28 2.60 1.45 -18.34
C ARG A 28 1.55 0.42 -17.91
N ARG A 29 1.45 -0.72 -18.60
CA ARG A 29 0.54 -1.83 -18.22
C ARG A 29 0.94 -2.45 -16.89
N ARG A 30 2.23 -2.62 -16.61
CA ARG A 30 2.73 -3.14 -15.33
C ARG A 30 2.45 -2.19 -14.18
N GLU A 31 2.73 -0.90 -14.35
CA GLU A 31 2.45 0.14 -13.35
C GLU A 31 0.94 0.20 -13.02
N ALA A 32 0.06 0.25 -14.03
CA ALA A 32 -1.38 0.28 -13.82
C ALA A 32 -1.94 -0.99 -13.15
N ALA A 33 -1.38 -2.17 -13.46
CA ALA A 33 -1.77 -3.42 -12.82
C ALA A 33 -1.33 -3.45 -11.34
N GLN A 34 -0.15 -2.94 -11.04
CA GLN A 34 0.36 -2.84 -9.68
C GLN A 34 -0.46 -1.86 -8.83
N ASP A 35 -0.93 -0.76 -9.42
CA ASP A 35 -1.84 0.19 -8.76
C ASP A 35 -3.19 -0.43 -8.42
N ARG A 36 -3.78 -1.20 -9.35
CA ARG A 36 -5.03 -1.94 -9.10
C ARG A 36 -4.86 -2.96 -7.99
N ALA A 37 -3.84 -3.81 -8.08
CA ALA A 37 -3.54 -4.81 -7.04
C ALA A 37 -3.29 -4.17 -5.67
N GLY A 38 -2.64 -3.00 -5.63
CA GLY A 38 -2.47 -2.22 -4.40
C GLY A 38 -3.80 -1.73 -3.82
N ARG A 39 -4.72 -1.22 -4.66
CA ARG A 39 -6.05 -0.78 -4.21
C ARG A 39 -6.88 -1.93 -3.64
N ASP A 40 -6.91 -3.06 -4.34
CA ASP A 40 -7.66 -4.24 -3.90
C ASP A 40 -7.09 -4.82 -2.60
N GLY A 41 -5.76 -4.83 -2.47
CA GLY A 41 -5.07 -5.21 -1.23
C GLY A 41 -5.45 -4.30 -0.06
N ARG A 42 -5.47 -2.98 -0.27
CA ARG A 42 -5.89 -2.02 0.77
C ARG A 42 -7.36 -2.15 1.14
N ALA A 43 -8.25 -2.39 0.17
CA ALA A 43 -9.67 -2.63 0.46
C ALA A 43 -9.87 -3.90 1.30
N SER A 44 -9.10 -4.95 1.02
CA SER A 44 -9.15 -6.20 1.80
C SER A 44 -8.62 -5.99 3.23
N ASP A 45 -7.49 -5.30 3.37
CA ASP A 45 -6.91 -4.94 4.67
C ASP A 45 -7.87 -4.07 5.51
N ALA A 46 -8.51 -3.09 4.87
CA ALA A 46 -9.50 -2.21 5.49
C ALA A 46 -10.74 -2.95 5.99
N ARG A 47 -11.23 -3.97 5.27
CA ARG A 47 -12.38 -4.79 5.73
C ARG A 47 -12.05 -5.55 7.00
N VAL A 48 -10.86 -6.16 7.08
CA VAL A 48 -10.44 -6.92 8.26
C VAL A 48 -10.31 -5.99 9.47
N TRP A 49 -9.70 -4.82 9.31
CA TRP A 49 -9.66 -3.83 10.39
C TRP A 49 -11.04 -3.25 10.72
N GLY A 50 -11.91 -3.13 9.72
CA GLY A 50 -13.32 -2.77 9.86
C GLY A 50 -14.08 -3.62 10.86
N GLU A 51 -13.73 -4.90 10.98
CA GLU A 51 -14.31 -5.81 11.96
C GLU A 51 -13.52 -5.88 13.26
N ALA A 52 -12.18 -5.88 13.18
CA ALA A 52 -11.34 -6.10 14.36
C ALA A 52 -11.35 -4.91 15.33
N ILE A 53 -11.36 -3.67 14.82
CA ILE A 53 -11.25 -2.47 15.66
C ILE A 53 -12.50 -2.23 16.52
N PRO A 54 -13.74 -2.31 15.98
CA PRO A 54 -14.95 -2.20 16.79
C PRO A 54 -15.02 -3.25 17.91
N ARG A 55 -14.62 -4.50 17.62
CA ARG A 55 -14.58 -5.58 18.63
C ARG A 55 -13.64 -5.28 19.80
N ARG A 56 -12.72 -4.32 19.67
CA ARG A 56 -11.76 -3.91 20.71
C ARG A 56 -12.13 -2.61 21.43
N GLY A 57 -13.33 -2.08 21.17
CA GLY A 57 -13.92 -0.95 21.87
C GLY A 57 -13.59 0.41 21.27
N ALA A 58 -13.24 0.47 19.98
CA ALA A 58 -13.13 1.73 19.25
C ALA A 58 -14.40 1.98 18.44
N ASP A 59 -14.91 3.21 18.47
CA ASP A 59 -16.00 3.64 17.60
C ASP A 59 -15.43 3.99 16.21
N LEU A 60 -15.36 2.97 15.35
CA LEU A 60 -14.82 3.11 14.00
C LEU A 60 -15.85 3.76 13.07
N HIS A 61 -15.54 4.97 12.59
CA HIS A 61 -16.31 5.61 11.53
C HIS A 61 -16.12 4.93 10.18
N GLY A 62 -14.90 4.50 9.86
CA GLY A 62 -14.62 3.71 8.67
C GLY A 62 -13.19 3.84 8.14
N TYR A 63 -12.98 3.17 7.02
CA TYR A 63 -11.75 3.22 6.23
C TYR A 63 -12.01 3.84 4.87
N PHE A 64 -11.19 4.81 4.49
CA PHE A 64 -11.37 5.63 3.30
C PHE A 64 -10.11 5.59 2.44
N ALA A 65 -10.26 5.36 1.15
CA ALA A 65 -9.22 5.61 0.16
C ALA A 65 -9.67 6.76 -0.75
N PRO A 66 -8.75 7.59 -1.25
CA PRO A 66 -9.13 8.66 -2.17
C PRO A 66 -9.78 8.08 -3.42
N ARG A 67 -10.97 8.59 -3.75
CA ARG A 67 -11.62 8.31 -5.04
C ARG A 67 -10.86 8.97 -6.20
N GLU A 68 -10.25 10.11 -5.93
CA GLU A 68 -9.43 10.90 -6.85
C GLU A 68 -8.19 11.43 -6.10
N GLY A 69 -7.08 11.64 -6.79
CA GLY A 69 -5.81 12.09 -6.20
C GLY A 69 -4.88 10.93 -5.86
N SER A 70 -4.41 10.86 -4.60
CA SER A 70 -3.39 9.88 -4.21
C SER A 70 -3.91 8.45 -4.30
N LEU A 71 -3.19 7.61 -5.05
CA LEU A 71 -3.50 6.19 -5.15
C LEU A 71 -2.86 5.36 -4.03
N THR A 72 -2.00 5.95 -3.21
CA THR A 72 -1.13 5.23 -2.27
C THR A 72 -1.50 5.42 -0.80
N ILE A 73 -2.51 6.23 -0.51
CA ILE A 73 -2.92 6.57 0.85
C ILE A 73 -4.29 5.93 1.17
N ALA A 74 -4.47 5.53 2.42
CA ALA A 74 -5.76 5.19 3.00
C ALA A 74 -5.85 5.79 4.42
N TYR A 75 -7.05 6.09 4.87
CA TYR A 75 -7.34 6.68 6.17
C TYR A 75 -8.24 5.75 6.97
N GLY A 76 -7.87 5.44 8.21
CA GLY A 76 -8.77 4.86 9.20
C GLY A 76 -9.20 5.94 10.19
N VAL A 77 -10.50 6.14 10.37
CA VAL A 77 -11.03 7.18 11.25
C VAL A 77 -11.91 6.53 12.31
N TYR A 78 -11.59 6.77 13.58
CA TYR A 78 -12.33 6.26 14.73
C TYR A 78 -12.28 7.27 15.88
N GLN A 79 -13.29 7.25 16.74
CA GLN A 79 -13.33 8.07 17.96
C GLN A 79 -12.65 7.34 19.12
N ILE A 80 -12.07 8.14 19.99
CA ILE A 80 -11.46 7.71 21.24
C ILE A 80 -11.85 8.72 22.32
N GLU A 81 -12.08 8.22 23.54
CA GLU A 81 -12.39 9.08 24.68
C GLU A 81 -11.16 9.86 25.17
N SER A 82 -9.97 9.27 25.02
CA SER A 82 -8.70 9.87 25.46
C SER A 82 -7.50 9.27 24.72
N LEU A 83 -6.34 9.93 24.82
CA LEU A 83 -5.09 9.38 24.29
C LEU A 83 -4.70 8.06 24.97
N ALA A 84 -4.99 7.92 26.27
CA ALA A 84 -4.79 6.66 26.99
C ALA A 84 -5.69 5.53 26.45
N ALA A 85 -6.94 5.85 26.10
CA ALA A 85 -7.85 4.90 25.46
C ALA A 85 -7.28 4.44 24.09
N SER A 86 -6.68 5.34 23.31
CA SER A 86 -6.00 4.97 22.06
C SER A 86 -4.90 3.94 22.29
N GLU A 87 -4.05 4.15 23.29
CA GLU A 87 -2.98 3.20 23.63
C GLU A 87 -3.53 1.83 24.04
N ALA A 88 -4.54 1.81 24.90
CA ALA A 88 -5.17 0.58 25.35
C ALA A 88 -5.83 -0.19 24.18
N ILE A 89 -6.56 0.50 23.31
CA ILE A 89 -7.16 -0.09 22.10
C ILE A 89 -6.07 -0.66 21.19
N ARG A 90 -4.95 0.05 20.98
CA ARG A 90 -3.84 -0.45 20.16
C ARG A 90 -3.18 -1.68 20.76
N ALA A 91 -3.02 -1.73 22.08
CA ALA A 91 -2.49 -2.90 22.77
C ALA A 91 -3.40 -4.12 22.53
N ARG A 92 -4.70 -3.98 22.81
CA ARG A 92 -5.70 -5.05 22.58
C ARG A 92 -5.79 -5.46 21.11
N THR A 93 -5.68 -4.51 20.19
CA THR A 93 -5.73 -4.77 18.74
C THR A 93 -4.49 -5.56 18.27
N ARG A 94 -3.33 -5.41 18.93
CA ARG A 94 -2.11 -6.18 18.62
C ARG A 94 -2.23 -7.66 19.03
N GLU A 95 -3.02 -7.94 20.06
CA GLU A 95 -3.30 -9.29 20.54
C GLU A 95 -4.34 -10.03 19.67
N ASP A 96 -5.06 -9.31 18.82
CA ASP A 96 -6.09 -9.85 17.96
C ASP A 96 -5.53 -10.80 16.89
N ALA A 97 -6.04 -12.03 16.85
CA ALA A 97 -5.58 -13.03 15.90
C ALA A 97 -5.85 -12.64 14.43
N ALA A 98 -6.99 -11.98 14.15
CA ALA A 98 -7.29 -11.46 12.82
C ALA A 98 -6.42 -10.25 12.50
N GLY A 99 -6.21 -9.34 13.46
CA GLY A 99 -5.31 -8.19 13.33
C GLY A 99 -3.86 -8.60 13.02
N ARG A 100 -3.33 -9.63 13.69
CA ARG A 100 -1.98 -10.16 13.42
C ARG A 100 -1.87 -10.75 12.01
N ARG A 101 -2.83 -11.58 11.60
CA ARG A 101 -2.88 -12.14 10.23
C ARG A 101 -2.96 -11.03 9.18
N ASN A 102 -3.72 -9.98 9.46
CA ASN A 102 -3.84 -8.82 8.58
C ASN A 102 -2.53 -8.04 8.47
N CYS A 103 -1.86 -7.77 9.60
CA CYS A 103 -0.53 -7.16 9.61
C CYS A 103 0.47 -7.98 8.79
N GLU A 104 0.47 -9.31 8.90
CA GLU A 104 1.34 -10.17 8.09
C GLU A 104 1.00 -10.09 6.60
N PHE A 105 -0.28 -10.09 6.24
CA PHE A 105 -0.74 -9.89 4.87
C PHE A 105 -0.26 -8.55 4.31
N ALA A 106 -0.49 -7.45 5.05
CA ALA A 106 -0.06 -6.11 4.69
C ALA A 106 1.46 -6.01 4.54
N ARG A 107 2.23 -6.66 5.42
CA ARG A 107 3.71 -6.70 5.34
C ARG A 107 4.18 -7.49 4.11
N LYS A 108 3.65 -8.70 3.88
CA LYS A 108 4.01 -9.54 2.73
C LYS A 108 3.70 -8.85 1.40
N LYS A 109 2.58 -8.13 1.35
CA LYS A 109 2.14 -7.37 0.17
C LYS A 109 2.70 -5.94 0.11
N ARG A 110 3.49 -5.52 1.11
CA ARG A 110 4.03 -4.16 1.26
C ARG A 110 2.96 -3.07 1.09
N LEU A 111 1.77 -3.30 1.63
CA LEU A 111 0.62 -2.40 1.51
C LEU A 111 0.78 -1.13 2.34
N ILE A 112 1.47 -1.25 3.49
CA ILE A 112 1.74 -0.14 4.39
C ILE A 112 3.24 0.13 4.36
N LEU A 113 3.62 1.20 3.67
CA LEU A 113 5.01 1.67 3.62
C LEU A 113 5.31 2.69 4.72
N LYS A 114 4.30 3.49 5.06
CA LYS A 114 4.35 4.51 6.11
C LYS A 114 2.98 4.57 6.76
N GLU A 115 2.97 4.61 8.08
CA GLU A 115 1.77 4.90 8.87
C GLU A 115 1.98 6.25 9.56
N ASN A 116 1.01 7.15 9.42
CA ASN A 116 0.99 8.41 10.16
C ASN A 116 -0.30 8.47 10.97
N ARG A 117 -0.22 9.04 12.17
CA ARG A 117 -1.35 9.14 13.09
C ARG A 117 -1.52 10.58 13.54
N MET A 118 -2.76 11.04 13.54
CA MET A 118 -3.12 12.39 13.94
C MET A 118 -4.30 12.30 14.90
N PHE A 119 -4.25 13.10 15.97
CA PHE A 119 -5.34 13.23 16.93
C PHE A 119 -6.02 14.57 16.68
N LEU A 120 -7.28 14.51 16.29
CA LEU A 120 -8.05 15.68 15.91
C LEU A 120 -9.04 16.01 17.03
N LYS A 121 -9.19 17.30 17.33
CA LYS A 121 -10.27 17.81 18.17
C LYS A 121 -11.36 18.36 17.25
N SER A 122 -12.61 17.97 17.49
CA SER A 122 -13.73 18.59 16.77
C SER A 122 -13.79 20.07 17.13
N VAL A 123 -13.77 20.94 16.12
CA VAL A 123 -13.87 22.41 16.26
C VAL A 123 -15.24 22.95 15.83
N SER A 124 -16.13 22.07 15.40
CA SER A 124 -17.55 22.32 15.17
C SER A 124 -18.38 21.33 15.99
N ALA A 125 -19.61 21.71 16.35
CA ALA A 125 -20.55 20.74 16.91
C ALA A 125 -20.78 19.63 15.85
N PRO A 126 -20.82 18.34 16.24
CA PRO A 126 -21.19 17.30 15.31
C PRO A 126 -22.63 17.57 14.86
N GLY A 127 -22.81 17.95 13.60
CA GLY A 127 -24.13 18.21 13.01
C GLY A 127 -25.01 16.95 12.90
N LEU A 128 -24.50 15.78 13.29
CA LEU A 128 -25.27 14.57 13.47
C LEU A 128 -25.05 14.02 14.89
N PRO A 129 -26.13 13.57 15.57
CA PRO A 129 -25.99 12.81 16.80
C PRO A 129 -25.15 11.54 16.55
N PRO A 130 -24.44 11.03 17.58
CA PRO A 130 -23.71 9.78 17.45
C PRO A 130 -24.66 8.69 16.93
N ARG A 131 -24.22 7.95 15.91
CA ARG A 131 -25.00 6.83 15.38
C ARG A 131 -24.98 5.73 16.43
N THR A 132 -25.98 5.71 17.31
CA THR A 132 -26.27 4.55 18.15
C THR A 132 -26.59 3.39 17.21
N ALA A 133 -25.77 2.34 17.27
CA ALA A 133 -26.13 1.07 16.65
C ALA A 133 -27.40 0.53 17.34
N PRO A 134 -28.31 -0.13 16.62
CA PRO A 134 -29.46 -0.81 17.21
C PRO A 134 -29.03 -1.97 18.12
#